data_AF-A0AAD9K2M5-F1
#
_entry.id   AF-A0AAD9K2M5-F1
#
_cell.length_a   1.000
_cell.length_b   1.000
_cell.length_c   1.000
_cell.angle_alpha   90.00
_cell.angle_beta   90.00
_cell.angle_gamma   90.00
#
_symmetry.space_group_name_H-M   'P 1'
#
loop_
_entity.id
_entity.type
_entity.pdbx_description
1 polymer ?
#
loop_
_entity_poly.entity_id
_entity_poly.type
_entity_poly.pdbx_seq_one_letter_code
_entity_poly.pdbx_strand_id
1 'polypeptide(L)'
;MGTSILKLYRGVITKYNLSGWLTQQQNLFNRYAVIGGVTQTRSVYQKIMHKEVIDRSKKRQFQESLDKELDLEEASRKKAAEHVATERTTSYEDLPEPDMTNPYARPHRKCIICEHDIKLDYKNIRLLSQFISPHTGLIYGRQYTGLCHFMQRRVSTLIKRARYFGFLPYKNKDPRFLADPKIFDPHSQSRNK
;
A
#
# COMPACT_ATOMS: atom_id res chain seq x y z
N MET A 1 -16.87 -19.56 -22.28
CA MET A 1 -17.91 -20.43 -21.67
C MET A 1 -18.32 -19.81 -20.35
N GLY A 2 -19.21 -18.82 -20.38
CA GLY A 2 -19.52 -18.02 -19.20
C GLY A 2 -21.01 -17.76 -19.09
N THR A 3 -21.71 -18.69 -18.43
CA THR A 3 -22.99 -18.44 -17.76
C THR A 3 -23.18 -19.55 -16.74
N SER A 4 -23.06 -19.24 -15.46
CA SER A 4 -23.55 -20.15 -14.43
C SER A 4 -24.07 -19.37 -13.23
N ILE A 5 -25.39 -19.46 -13.07
CA ILE A 5 -26.07 -19.74 -11.81
C ILE A 5 -25.82 -18.71 -10.70
N LEU A 6 -26.75 -17.77 -10.57
CA LEU A 6 -27.39 -17.35 -9.30
C LEU A 6 -28.47 -16.31 -9.60
N LYS A 7 -29.54 -16.74 -10.29
CA LYS A 7 -30.85 -16.08 -10.23
C LYS A 7 -31.76 -16.98 -9.42
N LEU A 8 -31.81 -16.76 -8.11
CA LEU A 8 -32.84 -17.37 -7.27
C LEU A 8 -33.35 -16.37 -6.24
N TYR A 9 -34.63 -16.05 -6.44
CA TYR A 9 -35.63 -15.58 -5.49
C TYR A 9 -35.44 -14.24 -4.77
N ARG A 10 -36.21 -13.25 -5.20
CA ARG A 10 -37.23 -12.59 -4.35
C ARG A 10 -38.14 -11.69 -5.18
N GLY A 11 -39.45 -11.76 -4.91
CA GLY A 11 -40.35 -10.63 -5.14
C GLY A 11 -41.39 -10.78 -6.24
N VAL A 12 -42.26 -11.79 -6.13
CA VAL A 12 -43.66 -11.62 -6.55
C VAL A 12 -44.27 -10.61 -5.59
N ILE A 13 -44.88 -9.53 -6.09
CA ILE A 13 -46.10 -8.89 -5.57
C ILE A 13 -46.47 -7.71 -6.51
N THR A 14 -47.52 -7.97 -7.29
CA THR A 14 -48.57 -7.06 -7.77
C THR A 14 -48.20 -5.89 -8.69
N LYS A 15 -48.19 -6.17 -10.01
CA LYS A 15 -48.76 -5.24 -10.99
C LYS A 15 -50.28 -5.47 -11.02
N TYR A 16 -51.02 -4.76 -10.19
CA TYR A 16 -52.42 -4.46 -10.49
C TYR A 16 -52.52 -2.99 -10.84
N ASN A 17 -52.66 -2.79 -12.14
CA ASN A 17 -53.02 -1.54 -12.77
C ASN A 17 -54.43 -1.17 -12.28
N LEU A 18 -54.52 -0.31 -11.27
CA LEU A 18 -55.77 0.16 -10.65
C LEU A 18 -56.49 1.23 -11.49
N SER A 19 -56.14 1.41 -12.77
CA SER A 19 -56.81 2.35 -13.67
C SER A 19 -58.07 1.80 -14.36
N GLY A 20 -58.53 0.59 -14.00
CA GLY A 20 -59.68 -0.07 -14.65
C GLY A 20 -60.99 -0.10 -13.85
N TRP A 21 -60.98 0.26 -12.56
CA TRP A 21 -62.17 0.11 -11.68
C TRP A 21 -62.96 1.40 -11.44
N LEU A 22 -62.48 2.54 -11.92
CA LEU A 22 -63.11 3.85 -11.70
C LEU A 22 -63.91 4.37 -12.90
N THR A 23 -64.06 3.58 -13.95
CA THR A 23 -64.91 3.90 -15.12
C THR A 23 -66.16 3.01 -15.21
N GLN A 24 -66.44 2.21 -14.16
CA GLN A 24 -67.61 1.33 -14.07
C GLN A 24 -68.50 1.62 -12.84
N GLN A 25 -68.28 2.74 -12.14
CA GLN A 25 -69.20 3.22 -11.09
C GLN A 25 -69.87 4.57 -11.37
N GLN A 26 -69.46 5.32 -12.39
CA GLN A 26 -70.16 6.55 -12.79
C GLN A 26 -71.36 6.31 -13.73
N ASN A 27 -71.49 5.12 -14.32
CA ASN A 27 -72.61 4.76 -15.21
C ASN A 27 -73.86 4.16 -14.52
N LEU A 28 -73.87 4.06 -13.19
CA LEU A 28 -75.07 3.65 -12.43
C LEU A 28 -75.69 4.77 -11.60
N PHE A 29 -75.02 5.91 -11.44
CA PHE A 29 -75.56 7.05 -10.69
C PHE A 29 -76.55 7.91 -11.51
N ASN A 30 -76.43 7.92 -12.84
CA ASN A 30 -77.35 8.67 -13.72
C ASN A 30 -78.64 7.90 -14.10
N ARG A 31 -78.90 6.73 -13.48
CA ARG A 31 -80.09 5.91 -13.78
C ARG A 31 -81.15 5.92 -12.68
N TYR A 32 -80.88 6.54 -11.52
CA TYR A 32 -81.80 6.58 -10.37
C TYR A 32 -82.16 8.00 -9.93
N ALA A 33 -82.31 8.92 -10.90
CA ALA A 33 -82.76 10.29 -10.65
C ALA A 33 -84.09 10.63 -11.36
N VAL A 34 -84.99 9.64 -11.51
CA VAL A 34 -86.33 9.87 -12.12
C VAL A 34 -87.51 9.46 -11.23
N ILE A 35 -87.31 8.87 -10.05
CA ILE A 35 -88.45 8.48 -9.20
C ILE A 35 -88.22 8.87 -7.74
N GLY A 36 -89.03 9.81 -7.27
CA GLY A 36 -89.40 9.95 -5.85
C GLY A 36 -88.46 10.80 -4.99
N GLY A 37 -88.99 11.89 -4.45
CA GLY A 37 -88.27 12.75 -3.51
C GLY A 37 -88.13 12.15 -2.12
N VAL A 38 -87.01 12.44 -1.45
CA VAL A 38 -86.86 12.67 0.00
C VAL A 38 -85.63 13.57 0.17
N THR A 39 -85.83 14.84 0.54
CA THR A 39 -84.75 15.81 0.80
C THR A 39 -84.25 15.68 2.23
N GLN A 40 -83.49 14.63 2.56
CA GLN A 40 -82.70 14.65 3.81
C GLN A 40 -81.47 13.73 3.78
N THR A 41 -80.56 13.95 2.84
CA THR A 41 -79.28 13.20 2.78
C THR A 41 -78.04 14.10 2.71
N ARG A 42 -78.18 15.41 2.48
CA ARG A 42 -77.05 16.32 2.26
C ARG A 42 -76.21 16.59 3.53
N SER A 43 -76.84 16.80 4.68
CA SER A 43 -76.15 17.13 5.95
C SER A 43 -75.33 15.95 6.52
N VAL A 44 -75.85 14.72 6.40
CA VAL A 44 -75.17 13.50 6.86
C VAL A 44 -74.01 13.15 5.93
N TYR A 45 -74.22 13.19 4.61
CA TYR A 45 -73.13 12.99 3.64
C TYR A 45 -72.03 14.04 3.78
N GLN A 46 -72.37 15.31 3.99
CA GLN A 46 -71.37 16.38 4.08
C GLN A 46 -70.58 16.33 5.40
N LYS A 47 -71.18 15.89 6.52
CA LYS A 47 -70.46 15.61 7.79
C LYS A 47 -69.60 14.34 7.75
N ILE A 48 -70.05 13.28 7.08
CA ILE A 48 -69.28 12.05 6.89
C ILE A 48 -68.06 12.32 5.99
N MET A 49 -68.27 12.97 4.85
CA MET A 49 -67.18 13.33 3.93
C MET A 49 -66.18 14.31 4.56
N HIS A 50 -66.62 15.25 5.41
CA HIS A 50 -65.73 16.17 6.11
C HIS A 50 -64.94 15.51 7.26
N LYS A 51 -65.56 14.58 8.02
CA LYS A 51 -64.83 13.76 9.01
C LYS A 51 -63.82 12.84 8.34
N GLU A 52 -64.19 12.17 7.24
CA GLU A 52 -63.26 11.34 6.46
C GLU A 52 -62.13 12.15 5.82
N VAL A 53 -62.38 13.37 5.35
CA VAL A 53 -61.34 14.27 4.82
C VAL A 53 -60.40 14.76 5.92
N ILE A 54 -60.92 15.11 7.11
CA ILE A 54 -60.08 15.45 8.28
C ILE A 54 -59.25 14.24 8.71
N ASP A 55 -59.82 13.04 8.73
CA ASP A 55 -59.12 11.81 9.12
C ASP A 55 -58.04 11.42 8.08
N ARG A 56 -58.32 11.62 6.78
CA ARG A 56 -57.36 11.42 5.68
C ARG A 56 -56.26 12.49 5.64
N SER A 57 -56.58 13.73 6.02
CA SER A 57 -55.62 14.83 6.17
C SER A 57 -54.70 14.61 7.37
N LYS A 58 -55.26 14.19 8.52
CA LYS A 58 -54.46 13.83 9.70
C LYS A 58 -53.58 12.61 9.45
N LYS A 59 -54.10 11.61 8.73
CA LYS A 59 -53.32 10.44 8.30
C LYS A 59 -52.19 10.80 7.35
N ARG A 60 -52.39 11.75 6.42
CA ARG A 60 -51.33 12.28 5.55
C ARG A 60 -50.28 13.05 6.33
N GLN A 61 -50.67 13.94 7.23
CA GLN A 61 -49.74 14.70 8.07
C GLN A 61 -48.91 13.78 8.97
N PHE A 62 -49.53 12.73 9.52
CA PHE A 62 -48.85 11.73 10.32
C PHE A 62 -47.88 10.87 9.49
N GLN A 63 -48.28 10.49 8.27
CA GLN A 63 -47.41 9.77 7.35
C GLN A 63 -46.23 10.65 6.91
N GLU A 64 -46.46 11.92 6.58
CA GLU A 64 -45.40 12.88 6.24
C GLU A 64 -44.41 13.14 7.39
N SER A 65 -44.88 13.14 8.65
CA SER A 65 -43.97 13.25 9.79
C SER A 65 -43.11 12.00 9.96
N LEU A 66 -43.69 10.82 9.77
CA LEU A 66 -42.95 9.55 9.81
C LEU A 66 -41.93 9.45 8.68
N ASP A 67 -42.30 9.87 7.47
CA ASP A 67 -41.40 9.83 6.31
C ASP A 67 -40.22 10.80 6.50
N LYS A 68 -40.43 11.97 7.10
CA LYS A 68 -39.35 12.93 7.44
C LYS A 68 -38.41 12.43 8.53
N GLU A 69 -38.95 11.74 9.55
CA GLU A 69 -38.12 11.12 10.60
C GLU A 69 -37.25 9.99 10.02
N LEU A 70 -37.82 9.17 9.12
CA LEU A 70 -37.09 8.11 8.42
C LEU A 70 -35.97 8.68 7.53
N ASP A 71 -36.22 9.76 6.79
CA ASP A 71 -35.20 10.40 5.94
C ASP A 71 -34.02 10.97 6.75
N LEU A 72 -34.29 11.57 7.91
CA LEU A 72 -33.26 12.09 8.81
C LEU A 72 -32.42 10.97 9.44
N GLU A 73 -33.06 9.86 9.79
CA GLU A 73 -32.39 8.67 10.31
C GLU A 73 -31.57 7.95 9.22
N GLU A 74 -32.06 7.93 7.97
CA GLU A 74 -31.32 7.36 6.85
C GLU A 74 -30.13 8.25 6.45
N ALA A 75 -30.27 9.58 6.54
CA ALA A 75 -29.18 10.52 6.31
C ALA A 75 -28.09 10.42 7.39
N SER A 76 -28.45 10.22 8.65
CA SER A 76 -27.46 10.00 9.74
C SER A 76 -26.74 8.66 9.58
N ARG A 77 -27.45 7.59 9.18
CA ARG A 77 -26.85 6.29 8.82
C ARG A 77 -25.92 6.40 7.61
N LYS A 78 -26.29 7.14 6.57
CA LYS A 78 -25.45 7.40 5.39
C LYS A 78 -24.17 8.17 5.75
N LYS A 79 -24.28 9.21 6.58
CA LYS A 79 -23.11 9.96 7.10
C LYS A 79 -22.18 9.10 7.96
N ALA A 80 -22.74 8.25 8.82
CA ALA A 80 -21.95 7.31 9.62
C ALA A 80 -21.24 6.26 8.74
N ALA A 81 -21.92 5.75 7.71
CA ALA A 81 -21.32 4.82 6.75
C ALA A 81 -20.19 5.46 5.93
N GLU A 82 -20.34 6.74 5.56
CA GLU A 82 -19.33 7.52 4.85
C GLU A 82 -18.10 7.78 5.73
N HIS A 83 -18.28 8.19 6.98
CA HIS A 83 -17.19 8.34 7.96
C HIS A 83 -16.41 7.03 8.16
N VAL A 84 -17.13 5.91 8.32
CA VAL A 84 -16.55 4.57 8.44
C VAL A 84 -15.83 4.13 7.16
N ALA A 85 -16.29 4.56 5.98
CA ALA A 85 -15.63 4.30 4.71
C ALA A 85 -14.33 5.11 4.57
N THR A 86 -14.35 6.40 4.92
CA THR A 86 -13.16 7.26 4.92
C THR A 86 -12.09 6.78 5.91
N GLU A 87 -12.49 6.32 7.10
CA GLU A 87 -11.57 5.76 8.11
C GLU A 87 -10.90 4.46 7.61
N ARG A 88 -11.63 3.64 6.85
CA ARG A 88 -11.05 2.44 6.22
C ARG A 88 -10.11 2.79 5.07
N THR A 89 -10.40 3.79 4.26
CA THR A 89 -9.48 4.21 3.20
C THR A 89 -8.21 4.85 3.75
N THR A 90 -8.30 5.71 4.78
CA THR A 90 -7.11 6.27 5.44
C THR A 90 -6.22 5.19 6.05
N SER A 91 -6.82 4.07 6.53
CA SER A 91 -6.05 2.96 7.09
C SER A 91 -5.18 2.20 6.07
N TYR A 92 -5.39 2.41 4.77
CA TYR A 92 -4.65 1.73 3.70
C TYR A 92 -3.54 2.61 3.10
N GLU A 93 -3.69 3.93 3.15
CA GLU A 93 -2.71 4.90 2.61
C GLU A 93 -1.43 4.99 3.46
N ASP A 94 -1.50 4.67 4.76
CA ASP A 94 -0.36 4.68 5.69
C ASP A 94 0.44 3.35 5.69
N LEU A 95 0.13 2.42 4.79
CA LEU A 95 0.85 1.15 4.69
C LEU A 95 2.20 1.34 3.98
N PRO A 96 3.27 0.68 4.46
CA PRO A 96 4.56 0.76 3.80
C PRO A 96 4.49 0.09 2.42
N GLU A 97 4.92 0.81 1.39
CA GLU A 97 5.02 0.27 0.03
C GLU A 97 6.01 -0.92 0.01
N PRO A 98 5.56 -2.12 -0.41
CA PRO A 98 6.34 -3.35 -0.23
C PRO A 98 7.56 -3.48 -1.16
N ASP A 99 7.63 -2.71 -2.25
CA ASP A 99 8.64 -2.90 -3.31
C ASP A 99 9.66 -1.75 -3.42
N MET A 100 9.76 -0.88 -2.42
CA MET A 100 10.75 0.19 -2.43
C MET A 100 12.16 -0.32 -2.07
N THR A 101 13.19 0.09 -2.82
CA THR A 101 14.59 -0.14 -2.40
C THR A 101 14.86 0.66 -1.13
N ASN A 102 15.50 0.05 -0.12
CA ASN A 102 15.78 0.71 1.17
C ASN A 102 16.55 2.04 0.97
N PRO A 103 15.93 3.21 1.22
CA PRO A 103 16.56 4.51 0.99
C PRO A 103 17.66 4.83 2.01
N TYR A 104 17.67 4.13 3.16
CA TYR A 104 18.69 4.25 4.20
C TYR A 104 19.83 3.22 4.06
N ALA A 105 19.84 2.45 2.96
CA ALA A 105 20.90 1.48 2.71
C ALA A 105 22.25 2.19 2.54
N ARG A 106 23.21 1.82 3.39
CA ARG A 106 24.59 2.31 3.25
C ARG A 106 25.24 1.68 2.01
N PRO A 107 26.06 2.42 1.27
CA PRO A 107 26.79 1.85 0.15
C PRO A 107 27.69 0.71 0.62
N HIS A 108 27.87 -0.29 -0.26
CA HIS A 108 28.78 -1.40 0.02
C HIS A 108 30.20 -0.89 0.27
N ARG A 109 30.83 -1.38 1.35
CA ARG A 109 32.21 -1.05 1.67
C ARG A 109 33.13 -1.60 0.58
N LYS A 110 33.99 -0.75 0.05
CA LYS A 110 35.01 -1.13 -0.93
C LYS A 110 36.35 -1.32 -0.25
N CYS A 111 37.23 -2.08 -0.90
CA CYS A 111 38.62 -2.19 -0.48
C CYS A 111 39.40 -0.94 -0.88
N ILE A 112 40.50 -0.62 -0.19
CA ILE A 112 41.31 0.59 -0.46
C ILE A 112 41.79 0.66 -1.94
N ILE A 113 42.16 -0.49 -2.51
CA ILE A 113 42.58 -0.59 -3.91
C ILE A 113 41.40 -0.36 -4.88
N CYS A 114 40.22 -0.85 -4.51
CA CYS A 114 38.99 -0.80 -5.29
C CYS A 114 38.30 0.57 -5.21
N GLU A 115 38.52 1.30 -4.12
CA GLU A 115 37.96 2.62 -3.87
C GLU A 115 38.75 3.70 -4.61
N HIS A 116 40.08 3.55 -4.70
CA HIS A 116 40.97 4.47 -5.40
C HIS A 116 41.38 4.00 -6.81
N ASP A 117 40.79 2.91 -7.32
CA ASP A 117 41.08 2.32 -8.64
C ASP A 117 42.59 2.19 -8.95
N ILE A 118 43.35 1.73 -7.96
CA ILE A 118 44.82 1.68 -8.06
C ILE A 118 45.24 0.53 -8.98
N LYS A 119 45.96 0.85 -10.06
CA LYS A 119 46.50 -0.15 -10.99
C LYS A 119 47.64 -0.94 -10.33
N LEU A 120 47.45 -2.26 -10.25
CA LEU A 120 48.38 -3.19 -9.63
C LEU A 120 49.33 -3.82 -10.66
N ASP A 121 50.62 -3.54 -10.52
CA ASP A 121 51.70 -4.13 -11.32
C ASP A 121 52.81 -4.69 -10.43
N TYR A 122 53.49 -5.74 -10.90
CA TYR A 122 54.62 -6.35 -10.18
C TYR A 122 55.86 -5.46 -10.12
N LYS A 123 55.91 -4.43 -10.98
CA LYS A 123 56.98 -3.44 -11.04
C LYS A 123 56.85 -2.35 -9.97
N ASN A 124 55.65 -2.17 -9.41
CA ASN A 124 55.36 -1.13 -8.40
C ASN A 124 55.76 -1.63 -7.00
N ILE A 125 57.07 -1.70 -6.76
CA ILE A 125 57.66 -2.28 -5.55
C ILE A 125 57.17 -1.55 -4.29
N ARG A 126 57.10 -0.21 -4.33
CA ARG A 126 56.67 0.62 -3.20
C ARG A 126 55.30 0.19 -2.66
N LEU A 127 54.30 0.06 -3.56
CA LEU A 127 52.96 -0.38 -3.20
C LEU A 127 52.94 -1.82 -2.68
N LEU A 128 53.60 -2.74 -3.38
CA LEU A 128 53.63 -4.16 -2.98
C LEU A 128 54.34 -4.37 -1.63
N SER A 129 55.34 -3.56 -1.33
CA SER A 129 56.10 -3.61 -0.08
C SER A 129 55.26 -3.26 1.16
N GLN A 130 54.15 -2.55 0.99
CA GLN A 130 53.23 -2.21 2.08
C GLN A 130 52.41 -3.40 2.54
N PHE A 131 52.22 -4.42 1.68
CA PHE A 131 51.48 -5.65 2.00
C PHE A 131 52.36 -6.75 2.61
N ILE A 132 53.58 -6.43 3.01
CA ILE A 132 54.59 -7.39 3.49
C ILE A 132 55.08 -6.99 4.88
N SER A 133 55.32 -7.99 5.73
CA SER A 133 55.93 -7.81 7.04
C SER A 133 57.33 -7.21 6.93
N PRO A 134 57.63 -6.12 7.66
CA PRO A 134 58.93 -5.46 7.58
C PRO A 134 60.09 -6.37 7.98
N HIS A 135 59.90 -7.19 9.02
CA HIS A 135 60.94 -8.03 9.59
C HIS A 135 60.95 -9.46 9.06
N THR A 136 59.78 -10.01 8.73
CA THR A 136 59.64 -11.44 8.35
C THR A 136 59.52 -11.64 6.84
N GLY A 137 59.19 -10.59 6.09
CA GLY A 137 58.94 -10.73 4.65
C GLY A 137 57.70 -11.55 4.33
N LEU A 138 56.85 -11.89 5.31
CA LEU A 138 55.61 -12.61 5.05
C LEU A 138 54.56 -11.68 4.43
N ILE A 139 53.76 -12.21 3.50
CA ILE A 139 52.65 -11.46 2.90
C ILE A 139 51.52 -11.43 3.94
N TYR A 140 50.98 -10.26 4.24
CA TYR A 140 49.87 -10.14 5.17
C TYR A 140 48.59 -10.79 4.61
N GLY A 141 47.88 -11.52 5.46
CA GLY A 141 46.58 -12.11 5.13
C GLY A 141 45.45 -11.06 5.07
N ARG A 142 44.30 -11.47 4.52
CA ARG A 142 43.11 -10.60 4.38
C ARG A 142 42.63 -10.03 5.71
N GLN A 143 42.76 -10.78 6.80
CA GLN A 143 42.35 -10.37 8.15
C GLN A 143 43.10 -9.15 8.68
N TYR A 144 44.22 -8.77 8.05
CA TYR A 144 44.98 -7.57 8.39
C TYR A 144 44.80 -6.49 7.31
N THR A 145 44.90 -6.87 6.03
CA THR A 145 44.87 -5.92 4.91
C THR A 145 43.47 -5.37 4.61
N GLY A 146 42.41 -6.10 4.97
CA GLY A 146 41.02 -5.71 4.69
C GLY A 146 40.66 -5.70 3.20
N LEU A 147 41.44 -6.36 2.34
CA LEU A 147 41.19 -6.39 0.90
C LEU A 147 40.07 -7.36 0.50
N CYS A 148 39.44 -7.12 -0.66
CA CYS A 148 38.56 -8.09 -1.30
C CYS A 148 39.34 -9.38 -1.64
N HIS A 149 38.68 -10.53 -1.65
CA HIS A 149 39.31 -11.82 -1.98
C HIS A 149 40.02 -11.81 -3.34
N PHE A 150 39.40 -11.18 -4.34
CA PHE A 150 39.97 -11.04 -5.67
C PHE A 150 41.27 -10.22 -5.65
N MET A 151 41.25 -9.05 -5.00
CA MET A 151 42.43 -8.18 -4.92
C MET A 151 43.53 -8.79 -4.07
N GLN A 152 43.20 -9.46 -2.97
CA GLN A 152 44.19 -10.16 -2.14
C GLN A 152 44.94 -11.24 -2.94
N ARG A 153 44.21 -12.05 -3.73
CA ARG A 153 44.81 -13.06 -4.63
C ARG A 153 45.72 -12.38 -5.66
N ARG A 154 45.24 -11.31 -6.31
CA ARG A 154 46.00 -10.55 -7.30
C ARG A 154 47.30 -9.97 -6.73
N VAL A 155 47.23 -9.30 -5.57
CA VAL A 155 48.41 -8.77 -4.87
C VAL A 155 49.39 -9.89 -4.52
N SER A 156 48.91 -11.02 -4.01
CA SER A 156 49.78 -12.15 -3.67
C SER A 156 50.53 -12.71 -4.88
N THR A 157 49.87 -12.82 -6.03
CA THR A 157 50.49 -13.29 -7.28
C THR A 157 51.52 -12.28 -7.79
N LEU A 158 51.22 -10.98 -7.72
CA LEU A 158 52.15 -9.92 -8.13
C LEU A 158 53.37 -9.86 -7.22
N ILE A 159 53.21 -10.02 -5.91
CA ILE A 159 54.33 -10.12 -4.97
C ILE A 159 55.22 -11.32 -5.28
N LYS A 160 54.63 -12.50 -5.50
CA LYS A 160 55.37 -13.71 -5.88
C LYS A 160 56.12 -13.51 -7.19
N ARG A 161 55.50 -12.84 -8.17
CA ARG A 161 56.12 -12.50 -9.46
C ARG A 161 57.27 -11.51 -9.29
N ALA A 162 57.09 -10.45 -8.51
CA ALA A 162 58.13 -9.47 -8.22
C ALA A 162 59.34 -10.11 -7.53
N ARG A 163 59.10 -11.06 -6.61
CA ARG A 163 60.14 -11.84 -5.94
C ARG A 163 60.91 -12.74 -6.90
N TYR A 164 60.21 -13.43 -7.79
CA TYR A 164 60.84 -14.30 -8.79
C TYR A 164 61.79 -13.51 -9.72
N PHE A 165 61.39 -12.30 -10.11
CA PHE A 165 62.23 -11.40 -10.93
C PHE A 165 63.29 -10.63 -10.14
N GLY A 166 63.37 -10.77 -8.82
CA GLY A 166 64.36 -10.08 -8.00
C GLY A 166 64.05 -8.61 -7.67
N PHE A 167 62.84 -8.12 -7.96
CA PHE A 167 62.43 -6.76 -7.59
C PHE A 167 62.12 -6.60 -6.10
N LEU A 168 61.78 -7.68 -5.41
CA LEU A 168 61.32 -7.65 -4.02
C LEU A 168 61.97 -8.78 -3.20
N PRO A 169 62.47 -8.49 -1.99
CA PRO A 169 63.07 -9.50 -1.11
C PRO A 169 62.05 -10.49 -0.50
N TYR A 170 62.56 -11.67 -0.11
CA TYR A 170 61.77 -12.73 0.53
C TYR A 170 61.72 -12.63 2.06
N LYS A 171 62.81 -12.19 2.72
CA LYS A 171 62.98 -12.28 4.18
C LYS A 171 62.71 -10.99 4.93
N ASN A 172 63.09 -9.84 4.39
CA ASN A 172 62.98 -8.53 5.03
C ASN A 172 62.47 -7.51 4.01
N LYS A 173 61.79 -6.45 4.46
CA LYS A 173 61.41 -5.34 3.60
C LYS A 173 62.63 -4.46 3.33
N ASP A 174 62.70 -3.86 2.14
CA ASP A 174 63.75 -2.90 1.80
C ASP A 174 63.67 -1.68 2.75
N PRO A 175 64.79 -1.27 3.39
CA PRO A 175 64.80 -0.14 4.33
C PRO A 175 64.30 1.17 3.72
N ARG A 176 64.40 1.36 2.40
CA ARG A 176 63.87 2.54 1.70
C ARG A 176 62.37 2.72 1.87
N PHE A 177 61.62 1.62 2.03
CA PHE A 177 60.16 1.64 2.14
C PHE A 177 59.69 1.48 3.59
N LEU A 178 60.59 1.48 4.58
CA LEU A 178 60.22 1.30 5.98
C LEU A 178 59.50 2.53 6.55
N ALA A 179 59.87 3.72 6.08
CA ALA A 179 59.29 5.00 6.49
C ALA A 179 57.97 5.35 5.75
N ASP A 180 57.49 4.50 4.85
CA ASP A 180 56.19 4.72 4.19
C ASP A 180 55.04 4.67 5.20
N PRO A 181 53.96 5.46 4.99
CA PRO A 181 52.80 5.44 5.86
C PRO A 181 52.16 4.05 5.90
N LYS A 182 51.81 3.58 7.11
CA LYS A 182 51.16 2.27 7.29
C LYS A 182 49.70 2.38 6.88
N ILE A 183 49.27 1.52 5.96
CA ILE A 183 47.88 1.45 5.47
C ILE A 183 46.97 0.67 6.41
N PHE A 184 47.53 -0.29 7.15
CA PHE A 184 46.79 -1.12 8.09
C PHE A 184 47.69 -1.52 9.26
N ASP A 185 47.06 -1.82 10.39
CA ASP A 185 47.73 -2.26 11.61
C ASP A 185 47.74 -3.81 11.69
N PRO A 186 48.91 -4.46 11.61
CA PRO A 186 49.01 -5.93 11.65
C PRO A 186 48.52 -6.57 12.95
N HIS A 187 48.43 -5.80 14.04
CA HIS A 187 47.97 -6.29 15.34
C HIS A 187 46.46 -6.17 15.52
N SER A 188 45.77 -5.32 14.75
CA SER A 188 44.32 -5.25 14.75
C SER A 188 43.76 -6.22 13.73
N GLN A 189 43.35 -7.42 14.17
CA GLN A 189 42.61 -8.31 13.28
C GLN A 189 41.26 -7.66 12.93
N SER A 190 41.01 -7.41 11.65
CA SER A 190 39.71 -6.95 11.18
C SER A 190 38.73 -8.13 11.24
N ARG A 191 38.13 -8.38 12.41
CA ARG A 191 37.03 -9.32 12.54
C ARG A 191 35.85 -8.79 11.72
N ASN A 192 35.51 -9.53 10.65
CA ASN A 192 34.35 -9.34 9.79
C ASN A 192 33.98 -7.87 9.49
N LYS A 193 34.77 -7.25 8.61
CA LYS A 193 34.32 -6.12 7.77
C LYS A 193 33.77 -6.63 6.45
#